data_AF-A0A1X0QC97-F1
#
_entry.id   AF-A0A1X0QC97-F1
#
_cell.length_a   1.000
_cell.length_b   1.000
_cell.length_c   1.000
_cell.angle_alpha   90.00
_cell.angle_beta   90.00
_cell.angle_gamma   90.00
#
_symmetry.space_group_name_H-M   'P 1'
#
loop_
_entity.id
_entity.type
_entity.pdbx_description
1 polymer ?
#
loop_
_entity_poly.entity_id
_entity_poly.type
_entity_poly.pdbx_seq_one_letter_code
_entity_poly.pdbx_strand_id
1 'polypeptide(L)'
;MFEDLNGILKSRKERLEDLINKLRKDKIEIDKELATNCLIHIELANNPTKLTNPESISVDVDVIINDFNCEASIIDDNTNQMCYLTQAPIKIKFISNCGHTFEESAIKDYMKHGNKNCPVIGCNRILKKKE
;
A
#
# COMPACT_ATOMS: atom_id res chain seq x y z
N MET A 1 17.91 -21.95 14.70
CA MET A 1 18.66 -20.79 14.19
C MET A 1 17.69 -20.03 13.33
N PHE A 2 17.06 -18.98 13.86
CA PHE A 2 16.11 -18.19 13.08
C PHE A 2 16.94 -17.37 12.09
N GLU A 3 16.81 -17.68 10.80
CA GLU A 3 17.36 -16.84 9.75
C GLU A 3 16.80 -15.42 9.93
N ASP A 4 17.68 -14.42 9.84
CA ASP A 4 17.28 -13.01 9.90
C ASP A 4 16.23 -12.75 8.82
N LEU A 5 15.02 -12.40 9.24
CA LEU A 5 13.88 -12.13 8.36
C LEU A 5 14.25 -11.08 7.30
N ASN A 6 15.08 -10.09 7.67
CA ASN A 6 15.58 -9.09 6.73
C ASN A 6 16.49 -9.71 5.67
N GLY A 7 17.34 -10.66 6.05
CA GLY A 7 18.18 -11.44 5.14
C GLY A 7 17.36 -12.27 4.16
N ILE A 8 16.30 -12.92 4.64
CA ILE A 8 15.37 -13.69 3.78
C ILE A 8 14.68 -12.79 2.76
N LEU A 9 14.14 -11.64 3.22
CA LEU A 9 13.41 -10.70 2.36
C LEU A 9 14.34 -10.07 1.32
N LYS A 10 15.56 -9.70 1.71
CA LYS A 10 16.58 -9.21 0.79
C LYS A 10 16.93 -10.25 -0.27
N SER A 11 17.21 -11.50 0.14
CA SER A 11 17.51 -12.57 -0.82
C SER A 11 16.34 -12.85 -1.76
N ARG A 12 15.09 -12.76 -1.27
CA ARG A 12 13.90 -12.92 -2.10
C ARG A 12 13.81 -11.84 -3.18
N LYS A 13 14.05 -10.57 -2.82
CA LYS A 13 14.08 -9.46 -3.78
C LYS A 13 15.11 -9.69 -4.88
N GLU A 14 16.36 -9.97 -4.49
CA GLU A 14 17.47 -10.17 -5.43
C GLU A 14 17.18 -11.31 -6.43
N ARG A 15 16.59 -12.42 -5.96
CA ARG A 15 16.22 -13.55 -6.81
C ARG A 15 15.10 -13.22 -7.80
N LEU A 16 14.12 -12.42 -7.39
CA LEU A 16 13.02 -12.00 -8.28
C LEU A 16 13.52 -11.03 -9.35
N GLU A 17 14.39 -10.09 -8.98
CA GLU A 17 15.04 -9.18 -9.92
C GLU A 17 15.91 -9.96 -10.93
N ASP A 18 16.71 -10.93 -10.46
CA ASP A 18 17.52 -11.80 -11.34
C ASP A 18 16.65 -12.65 -12.28
N LEU A 19 15.54 -13.21 -11.78
CA LEU A 19 14.60 -13.97 -12.60
C LEU A 19 14.00 -13.12 -13.72
N ILE A 20 13.50 -11.92 -13.40
CA ILE A 20 12.94 -10.99 -14.39
C ILE A 20 14.01 -10.65 -15.45
N ASN A 21 15.24 -10.38 -15.01
CA ASN A 21 16.35 -10.07 -15.92
C ASN A 21 16.70 -11.25 -16.84
N LYS A 22 16.66 -12.49 -16.34
CA LYS A 22 16.88 -13.70 -17.16
C LYS A 22 15.78 -13.90 -18.20
N LEU A 23 14.51 -13.85 -17.78
CA LEU A 23 13.37 -13.98 -18.68
C LEU A 23 13.43 -12.95 -19.82
N ARG A 24 13.78 -11.71 -19.48
CA ARG A 24 13.99 -10.64 -20.47
C ARG A 24 15.18 -10.89 -21.40
N LYS A 25 16.33 -11.32 -20.85
CA LYS A 25 17.53 -11.66 -21.64
C LYS A 25 17.23 -12.73 -22.68
N ASP A 26 16.41 -13.71 -22.29
CA ASP A 26 15.98 -14.81 -23.15
C ASP A 26 14.80 -14.43 -24.07
N LYS A 27 14.37 -13.15 -24.03
CA LYS A 27 13.23 -12.59 -24.79
C LYS A 27 11.93 -13.37 -24.57
N ILE A 28 11.77 -13.94 -23.38
CA ILE A 28 10.55 -14.61 -22.98
C ILE A 28 9.53 -13.54 -22.62
N GLU A 29 8.37 -13.61 -23.25
CA GLU A 29 7.24 -12.75 -22.92
C GLU A 29 6.84 -12.97 -21.47
N ILE A 30 6.81 -11.89 -20.68
CA ILE A 30 6.40 -11.94 -19.28
C ILE A 30 4.92 -11.63 -19.23
N ASP A 31 4.14 -12.59 -18.78
CA ASP A 31 2.72 -12.42 -18.54
C ASP A 31 2.48 -11.35 -17.45
N LYS A 32 1.38 -10.62 -17.59
CA LYS A 32 0.99 -9.51 -16.70
C LYS A 32 0.79 -9.96 -15.26
N GLU A 33 0.24 -11.15 -15.04
CA GLU A 33 0.02 -11.75 -13.73
C GLU A 33 1.36 -12.07 -13.04
N LEU A 34 2.29 -12.72 -13.75
CA LEU A 34 3.64 -12.98 -13.26
C LEU A 34 4.37 -11.68 -12.90
N ALA A 35 4.33 -10.67 -13.78
CA ALA A 35 4.94 -9.37 -13.52
C ALA A 35 4.35 -8.70 -12.26
N THR A 36 3.02 -8.76 -12.11
CA THR A 36 2.31 -8.23 -10.92
C THR A 36 2.78 -8.93 -9.65
N ASN A 37 2.80 -10.26 -9.65
CA ASN A 37 3.22 -11.07 -8.51
C ASN A 37 4.68 -10.81 -8.11
N CYS A 38 5.58 -10.68 -9.09
CA CYS A 38 6.97 -10.34 -8.81
C CYS A 38 7.11 -8.96 -8.16
N LEU A 39 6.41 -7.93 -8.67
CA LEU A 39 6.46 -6.57 -8.11
C LEU A 39 5.91 -6.51 -6.70
N ILE A 40 4.78 -7.18 -6.43
CA ILE A 40 4.21 -7.25 -5.07
C ILE A 40 5.24 -7.83 -4.11
N HIS A 41 5.91 -8.92 -4.48
CA HIS A 41 6.91 -9.54 -3.61
C HIS A 41 8.20 -8.72 -3.45
N ILE A 42 8.63 -7.99 -4.47
CA ILE A 42 9.72 -7.02 -4.37
C ILE A 42 9.34 -5.89 -3.40
N GLU A 43 8.12 -5.39 -3.50
CA GLU A 43 7.62 -4.32 -2.63
C GLU A 43 7.44 -4.78 -1.18
N LEU A 44 6.93 -5.99 -0.96
CA LEU A 44 6.87 -6.61 0.36
C LEU A 44 8.26 -6.82 0.97
N ALA A 45 9.28 -7.06 0.15
CA ALA A 45 10.65 -7.17 0.62
C ALA A 45 11.25 -5.81 1.04
N ASN A 46 10.89 -4.73 0.35
CA ASN A 46 11.28 -3.36 0.71
C ASN A 46 10.51 -2.85 1.94
N ASN A 47 9.22 -3.18 2.03
CA ASN A 47 8.28 -2.70 3.04
C ASN A 47 7.50 -3.86 3.67
N PRO A 48 8.12 -4.61 4.61
CA PRO A 48 7.52 -5.82 5.17
C PRO A 48 6.24 -5.56 5.96
N THR A 49 6.04 -4.33 6.45
CA THR A 49 4.81 -3.92 7.15
C THR A 49 3.57 -4.00 6.26
N LYS A 50 3.72 -3.96 4.93
CA LYS A 50 2.60 -4.11 3.98
C LYS A 50 2.06 -5.55 3.90
N LEU A 51 2.74 -6.53 4.51
CA LEU A 51 2.21 -7.90 4.67
C LEU A 51 0.87 -7.95 5.39
N THR A 52 0.57 -6.98 6.26
CA THR A 52 -0.71 -6.96 6.99
C THR A 52 -1.89 -6.58 6.10
N ASN A 53 -1.64 -5.99 4.92
CA ASN A 53 -2.67 -5.69 3.94
C ASN A 53 -2.11 -5.72 2.51
N PRO A 54 -1.90 -6.91 1.92
CA PRO A 54 -1.30 -7.06 0.59
C PRO A 54 -2.12 -6.40 -0.52
N GLU A 55 -3.45 -6.28 -0.34
CA GLU A 55 -4.35 -5.61 -1.29
C GLU A 55 -4.11 -4.10 -1.39
N SER A 56 -3.39 -3.51 -0.43
CA SER A 56 -2.99 -2.09 -0.50
C SER A 56 -1.81 -1.82 -1.44
N ILE A 57 -1.22 -2.86 -2.01
CA ILE A 57 -0.05 -2.75 -2.87
C ILE A 57 -0.52 -2.61 -4.31
N SER A 58 -0.55 -1.38 -4.81
CA SER A 58 -0.66 -1.09 -6.23
C SER A 58 0.72 -1.13 -6.87
N VAL A 59 0.88 -1.86 -7.98
CA VAL A 59 2.15 -1.98 -8.70
C VAL A 59 1.95 -1.56 -10.15
N ASP A 60 2.90 -0.78 -10.66
CA ASP A 60 2.93 -0.41 -12.07
C ASP A 60 3.54 -1.56 -12.88
N VAL A 61 2.69 -2.37 -13.49
CA VAL A 61 3.10 -3.56 -14.26
C VAL A 61 3.74 -3.15 -15.58
N ASP A 62 3.38 -1.97 -16.10
CA ASP A 62 3.92 -1.44 -17.35
C ASP A 62 5.40 -1.06 -17.20
N VAL A 63 5.90 -0.82 -15.97
CA VAL A 63 7.35 -0.68 -15.69
C VAL A 63 8.11 -1.97 -15.95
N ILE A 64 7.52 -3.15 -15.67
CA ILE A 64 8.19 -4.41 -16.00
C ILE A 64 8.04 -4.77 -17.48
N ILE A 65 6.90 -4.43 -18.08
CA ILE A 65 6.58 -4.85 -19.44
C ILE A 65 7.22 -3.92 -20.48
N ASN A 66 7.28 -2.60 -20.24
CA ASN A 66 7.53 -1.62 -21.31
C ASN A 66 8.89 -0.92 -21.29
N ASP A 67 9.56 -0.61 -20.17
CA ASP A 67 10.90 0.00 -20.28
C ASP A 67 11.80 0.02 -19.03
N PHE A 68 13.11 0.03 -19.32
CA PHE A 68 14.25 0.07 -18.39
C PHE A 68 14.23 1.30 -17.45
N ASN A 69 13.89 1.11 -16.18
CA ASN A 69 14.55 1.69 -15.00
C ASN A 69 13.68 1.39 -13.77
N CYS A 70 14.14 0.50 -12.89
CA CYS A 70 13.58 0.35 -11.55
C CYS A 70 14.00 1.54 -10.68
N GLU A 71 13.47 2.72 -10.98
CA GLU A 71 13.04 3.59 -9.89
C GLU A 71 11.55 3.34 -9.77
N ALA A 72 11.15 2.63 -8.71
CA ALA A 72 9.75 2.59 -8.32
C ALA A 72 9.32 4.03 -8.12
N SER A 73 8.66 4.62 -9.11
CA SER A 73 8.02 5.90 -8.95
C SER A 73 6.93 5.69 -7.91
N ILE A 74 7.08 6.36 -6.78
CA ILE A 74 6.01 6.50 -5.81
C ILE A 74 4.94 7.33 -6.53
N ILE A 75 4.01 6.66 -7.20
CA ILE A 75 2.72 7.24 -7.46
C ILE A 75 2.05 7.28 -6.09
N ASP A 76 2.28 8.39 -5.38
CA ASP A 76 1.49 8.74 -4.21
C ASP A 76 0.08 8.98 -4.75
N ASP A 77 -0.70 7.91 -4.83
CA ASP A 77 -2.09 7.90 -5.27
C ASP A 77 -2.94 8.52 -4.15
N ASN A 78 -2.61 9.78 -3.82
CA ASN A 78 -3.41 10.69 -2.99
C ASN A 78 -4.76 11.02 -3.64
N THR A 79 -5.06 10.43 -4.79
CA THR A 79 -6.25 10.68 -5.61
C THR A 79 -7.42 9.76 -5.28
N ASN A 80 -7.24 8.64 -4.55
CA ASN A 80 -8.32 7.67 -4.33
C ASN A 80 -8.47 7.17 -2.87
N GLN A 81 -7.98 7.90 -1.87
CA GLN A 81 -8.25 7.52 -0.48
C GLN A 81 -9.75 7.71 -0.18
N MET A 82 -10.46 6.60 0.05
CA MET A 82 -11.89 6.60 0.38
C MET A 82 -12.10 6.82 1.88
N CYS A 83 -13.09 7.63 2.22
CA CYS A 83 -13.47 7.89 3.60
C CYS A 83 -14.26 6.69 4.17
N TYR A 84 -13.84 6.11 5.30
CA TYR A 84 -14.59 5.02 5.96
C TYR A 84 -16.00 5.40 6.39
N LEU A 85 -16.27 6.69 6.60
CA LEU A 85 -17.57 7.19 7.06
C LEU A 85 -18.54 7.44 5.90
N THR A 86 -18.07 8.03 4.80
CA THR A 86 -18.92 8.43 3.66
C THR A 86 -18.83 7.49 2.47
N GLN A 87 -17.84 6.59 2.46
CA GLN A 87 -17.50 5.73 1.32
C GLN A 87 -17.33 6.53 0.02
N ALA A 88 -16.83 7.77 0.14
CA ALA A 88 -16.56 8.68 -0.96
C ALA A 88 -15.07 9.11 -0.94
N PRO A 89 -14.52 9.57 -2.08
CA PRO A 89 -13.15 10.08 -2.13
C PRO A 89 -12.93 11.24 -1.15
N ILE A 90 -11.83 11.19 -0.41
CA ILE A 90 -11.45 12.24 0.55
C ILE A 90 -10.90 13.44 -0.21
N LYS A 91 -11.55 14.59 -0.03
CA LYS A 91 -11.08 15.89 -0.55
C LYS A 91 -10.18 16.58 0.45
N ILE A 92 -10.53 16.52 1.75
CA ILE A 92 -9.77 17.12 2.85
C ILE A 92 -9.56 16.06 3.92
N LYS A 93 -8.29 15.72 4.16
CA LYS A 93 -7.92 14.65 5.09
C LYS A 93 -8.04 15.11 6.54
N PHE A 94 -8.74 14.31 7.35
CA PHE A 94 -8.65 14.31 8.81
C PHE A 94 -8.06 12.98 9.26
N ILE A 95 -6.86 13.02 9.85
CA ILE A 95 -6.20 11.84 10.40
C ILE A 95 -6.45 11.81 11.90
N SER A 96 -7.13 10.77 12.37
CA SER A 96 -7.34 10.56 13.79
C SER A 96 -6.07 10.02 14.46
N ASN A 97 -5.93 10.24 15.77
CA ASN A 97 -4.95 9.59 16.65
C ASN A 97 -4.98 8.04 16.60
N CYS A 98 -6.09 7.45 16.13
CA CYS A 98 -6.18 6.01 15.87
C CYS A 98 -5.54 5.57 14.55
N GLY A 99 -5.12 6.51 13.70
CA GLY A 99 -4.52 6.25 12.39
C GLY A 99 -5.53 6.20 11.24
N HIS A 100 -6.83 6.17 11.50
CA HIS A 100 -7.85 6.20 10.46
C HIS A 100 -8.03 7.60 9.88
N THR A 101 -8.22 7.65 8.56
CA THR A 101 -8.39 8.88 7.79
C THR A 101 -9.83 9.03 7.35
N PHE A 102 -10.36 10.24 7.49
CA PHE A 102 -11.72 10.59 7.11
C PHE A 102 -11.73 11.88 6.30
N GLU A 103 -12.83 12.13 5.61
CA GLU A 103 -13.16 13.45 5.10
C GLU A 103 -13.43 14.40 6.27
N GLU A 104 -12.73 15.54 6.30
CA GLU A 104 -12.74 16.47 7.44
C GLU A 104 -14.14 17.02 7.74
N SER A 105 -14.90 17.35 6.69
CA SER A 105 -16.28 17.83 6.84
C SER A 105 -17.18 16.77 7.50
N ALA A 106 -17.15 15.54 6.98
CA ALA A 106 -17.99 14.44 7.46
C ALA A 106 -17.66 14.02 8.91
N ILE A 107 -16.38 13.94 9.27
CA ILE A 107 -15.99 13.53 10.62
C ILE A 107 -16.28 14.62 11.66
N LYS A 108 -16.15 15.91 11.30
CA LYS A 108 -16.55 17.01 12.17
C LYS A 108 -18.04 16.98 12.45
N ASP A 109 -18.86 16.71 11.42
CA ASP A 109 -20.31 16.59 11.60
C ASP A 109 -20.68 15.35 12.43
N TYR A 110 -20.02 14.21 12.20
CA TYR A 110 -20.17 13.03 13.06
C TYR A 110 -19.89 13.34 14.55
N MET A 111 -18.83 14.10 14.85
CA MET A 111 -18.47 14.50 16.21
C MET A 111 -19.46 15.48 16.85
N LYS A 112 -20.12 16.33 16.05
CA LYS A 112 -21.16 17.26 16.55
C LYS A 112 -22.42 16.53 17.03
N HIS A 113 -22.75 15.39 16.42
CA HIS A 113 -23.94 14.59 16.79
C HIS A 113 -23.74 13.75 18.08
N GLY A 114 -22.69 14.03 18.86
CA GLY A 114 -22.45 13.40 20.18
C GLY A 114 -21.58 12.14 20.13
N ASN A 115 -21.27 11.61 18.95
CA ASN A 115 -20.40 10.45 18.80
C ASN A 115 -18.92 10.86 18.88
N LYS A 116 -18.22 10.40 19.93
CA LYS A 116 -16.80 10.73 20.14
C LYS A 116 -15.86 9.59 19.76
N ASN A 117 -16.37 8.43 19.38
CA ASN A 117 -15.57 7.26 19.05
C ASN A 117 -15.29 7.17 17.55
N CYS A 118 -14.22 6.48 17.19
CA CYS A 118 -13.91 6.20 15.80
C CYS A 118 -15.06 5.43 15.13
N PRO A 119 -15.57 5.85 13.96
CA PRO A 119 -16.67 5.16 13.29
C PRO A 119 -16.23 3.86 12.59
N VAL A 120 -14.92 3.59 12.50
CA VAL A 120 -14.40 2.34 11.94
C VAL A 120 -14.75 1.17 12.86
N ILE A 121 -15.42 0.15 12.30
CA ILE A 121 -15.82 -1.08 13.01
C ILE A 121 -14.60 -1.71 13.68
N GLY A 122 -14.74 -2.02 14.97
CA GLY A 122 -13.65 -2.59 15.78
C GLY A 122 -12.68 -1.58 16.38
N CYS A 123 -12.79 -0.29 16.06
CA CYS A 123 -11.98 0.77 16.67
C CYS A 123 -12.76 1.50 17.79
N ASN A 124 -12.42 1.23 19.05
CA ASN A 124 -13.06 1.88 20.21
C ASN A 124 -12.34 3.15 20.70
N ARG A 125 -11.43 3.71 19.89
CA ARG A 125 -10.64 4.89 20.28
C ARG A 125 -11.45 6.17 20.16
N ILE A 126 -11.25 7.10 21.10
CA ILE A 126 -11.84 8.44 21.06
C ILE A 126 -11.16 9.26 19.95
N LEU A 127 -11.96 9.85 19.08
CA LEU A 127 -11.54 10.72 17.99
C LEU A 127 -10.83 11.96 18.56
N LYS A 128 -9.53 12.06 18.27
CA LYS A 128 -8.74 13.29 18.36
C LYS A 128 -7.97 13.44 17.06
N LYS A 129 -7.79 14.68 16.59
CA LYS A 129 -6.90 14.95 15.45
C LYS A 129 -5.48 14.58 15.89
N LYS A 130 -4.75 13.86 15.04
CA LYS A 130 -3.33 13.62 15.27
C LYS A 130 -2.60 14.96 15.05
N GLU A 131 -1.91 15.45 16.06
CA GLU A 131 -1.04 16.64 15.97
C GLU A 131 0.17 16.36 15.06
#